data_AF-A0A7T7R8F3-F1
#
_entry.id   AF-A0A7T7R8F3-F1
#
_cell.length_a   1.000
_cell.length_b   1.000
_cell.length_c   1.000
_cell.angle_alpha   90.00
_cell.angle_beta   90.00
_cell.angle_gamma   90.00
#
_symmetry.space_group_name_H-M   'P 1'
#
loop_
_entity.id
_entity.type
_entity.pdbx_description
1 polymer ?
#
loop_
_entity_poly.entity_id
_entity_poly.type
_entity_poly.pdbx_seq_one_letter_code
_entity_poly.pdbx_strand_id
1 'polypeptide(L)'
;MNEIIQQRIEFVQAGKDITYAQLIAKRNLREELETEMEKYLARGGRVETLKGTEFVPRPPRKQTKIKGHASKSQVVKIRNWVNAVSTTPTRREQLSRTTGIHINRVRSLLAPPATHGARMTQSEFSLFMEAIPFIERREVQGKAA
;
A
#
# COMPACT_ATOMS: atom_id res chain seq x y z
N MET A 1 -15.64 -79.74 6.72
CA MET A 1 -14.80 -78.53 6.62
C MET A 1 -15.62 -77.38 7.20
N ASN A 2 -15.13 -76.66 8.22
CA ASN A 2 -15.96 -75.72 8.98
C ASN A 2 -16.12 -74.39 8.23
N GLU A 3 -17.34 -73.96 7.91
CA GLU A 3 -17.65 -72.71 7.18
C GLU A 3 -17.00 -71.48 7.83
N ILE A 4 -16.93 -71.46 9.16
CA ILE A 4 -16.27 -70.41 9.95
C ILE A 4 -14.78 -70.28 9.61
N ILE A 5 -14.10 -71.40 9.32
CA ILE A 5 -12.67 -71.38 8.95
C ILE A 5 -12.51 -70.83 7.53
N GLN A 6 -13.40 -71.18 6.60
CA GLN A 6 -13.38 -70.65 5.22
C GLN A 6 -13.61 -69.13 5.20
N GLN A 7 -14.61 -68.64 5.93
CA GLN A 7 -14.89 -67.19 6.05
C GLN A 7 -13.69 -66.40 6.60
N ARG A 8 -12.97 -66.97 7.58
CA ARG A 8 -11.77 -66.33 8.14
C ARG A 8 -10.61 -66.29 7.13
N ILE A 9 -10.43 -67.34 6.35
CA ILE A 9 -9.40 -67.39 5.29
C ILE A 9 -9.69 -66.35 4.22
N GLU A 10 -10.95 -66.25 3.76
CA GLU A 10 -11.38 -65.26 2.78
C GLU A 10 -11.18 -63.83 3.28
N PHE A 11 -11.54 -63.55 4.53
CA PHE A 11 -11.36 -62.21 5.11
C PHE A 11 -9.88 -61.80 5.20
N VAL A 12 -9.01 -62.74 5.60
CA VAL A 12 -7.55 -62.49 5.65
C VAL A 12 -6.99 -62.26 4.24
N GLN A 13 -7.44 -63.03 3.25
CA GLN A 13 -7.00 -62.86 1.87
C GLN A 13 -7.46 -61.51 1.32
N ALA A 14 -8.73 -61.13 1.53
CA ALA A 14 -9.25 -59.82 1.16
C ALA A 14 -8.46 -58.67 1.81
N GLY A 15 -8.10 -58.80 3.09
CA GLY A 15 -7.26 -57.80 3.78
C GLY A 15 -5.86 -57.65 3.15
N LYS A 16 -5.24 -58.75 2.73
CA LYS A 16 -3.95 -58.73 2.01
C LYS A 16 -4.09 -58.10 0.64
N ASP A 17 -5.14 -58.44 -0.09
CA ASP A 17 -5.38 -57.91 -1.43
C ASP A 17 -5.63 -56.38 -1.38
N ILE A 18 -6.37 -55.90 -0.38
CA ILE A 18 -6.60 -54.47 -0.15
C ILE A 18 -5.28 -53.74 0.14
N THR A 19 -4.45 -54.27 1.04
CA THR A 19 -3.17 -53.63 1.39
C THR A 19 -2.21 -53.62 0.20
N TYR A 20 -2.18 -54.68 -0.60
CA TYR A 20 -1.40 -54.75 -1.82
C TYR A 20 -1.88 -53.73 -2.88
N ALA A 21 -3.19 -53.64 -3.10
CA ALA A 21 -3.76 -52.65 -4.01
C ALA A 21 -3.43 -51.21 -3.60
N GLN A 22 -3.49 -50.90 -2.30
CA GLN A 22 -3.10 -49.60 -1.77
C GLN A 22 -1.61 -49.30 -1.95
N LEU A 23 -0.73 -50.30 -1.81
CA LEU A 23 0.70 -50.16 -2.05
C LEU A 23 0.99 -49.84 -3.52
N ILE A 24 0.34 -50.54 -4.45
CA ILE A 24 0.47 -50.27 -5.89
C ILE A 24 -0.04 -48.87 -6.22
N ALA A 25 -1.22 -48.50 -5.74
CA ALA A 25 -1.78 -47.17 -6.01
C ALA A 25 -0.86 -46.04 -5.53
N LYS A 26 -0.27 -46.18 -4.34
CA LYS A 26 0.71 -45.22 -3.81
C LYS A 26 1.99 -45.17 -4.64
N ARG A 27 2.45 -46.31 -5.16
CA ARG A 27 3.63 -46.38 -6.02
C ARG A 27 3.37 -45.65 -7.34
N ASN A 28 2.26 -45.97 -8.00
CA ASN A 28 1.89 -45.34 -9.28
C ASN A 28 1.78 -43.81 -9.11
N LEU A 29 1.15 -43.36 -8.02
CA LEU A 29 1.04 -41.92 -7.73
C LEU A 29 2.41 -41.25 -7.56
N ARG A 30 3.40 -41.93 -6.95
CA ARG A 30 4.77 -41.39 -6.84
C ARG A 30 5.44 -41.27 -8.19
N GLU A 31 5.33 -42.31 -9.02
CA GLU A 31 5.92 -42.32 -10.37
C GLU A 31 5.30 -41.22 -11.26
N GLU A 32 3.98 -41.00 -11.17
CA GLU A 32 3.29 -39.90 -11.84
C GLU A 32 3.80 -38.52 -11.37
N LEU A 33 3.89 -38.31 -10.06
CA LEU A 33 4.37 -37.05 -9.49
C LEU A 33 5.84 -36.76 -9.83
N GLU A 34 6.71 -37.77 -9.81
CA GLU A 34 8.11 -37.63 -10.22
C GLU A 34 8.20 -37.21 -11.70
N THR A 35 7.40 -37.82 -12.57
CA THR A 35 7.35 -37.48 -13.99
C THR A 35 6.83 -36.06 -14.22
N GLU A 36 5.77 -35.64 -13.52
CA GLU A 36 5.25 -34.28 -13.62
C GLU A 36 6.23 -33.24 -13.08
N MET A 37 6.93 -33.56 -12.00
CA MET A 37 7.96 -32.71 -11.42
C MET A 37 9.14 -32.53 -12.39
N GLU A 38 9.61 -33.60 -13.03
CA GLU A 38 10.63 -33.50 -14.08
C GLU A 38 10.17 -32.60 -15.24
N LYS A 39 8.93 -32.76 -15.71
CA LYS A 39 8.34 -31.89 -16.75
C LYS A 39 8.24 -30.42 -16.30
N TYR A 40 7.89 -30.17 -15.04
CA TYR A 40 7.83 -28.82 -14.47
C TYR A 40 9.22 -28.17 -14.40
N LEU A 41 10.22 -28.90 -13.94
CA LEU A 41 11.60 -28.44 -13.87
C LEU A 41 12.20 -28.22 -15.27
N ALA A 42 11.91 -29.09 -16.24
CA ALA A 42 12.31 -28.92 -17.63
C ALA A 42 11.71 -27.67 -18.28
N ARG A 43 10.52 -27.23 -17.84
CA ARG A 43 9.90 -25.94 -18.23
C ARG A 43 10.47 -24.73 -17.46
N GLY A 44 11.52 -24.92 -16.67
CA GLY A 44 12.16 -23.87 -15.88
C GLY A 44 11.37 -23.47 -14.63
N GLY A 45 10.55 -24.38 -14.09
CA GLY A 45 9.74 -24.12 -12.90
C GLY A 45 8.62 -23.10 -13.13
N ARG A 46 8.10 -23.04 -14.37
CA ARG A 46 7.01 -22.14 -14.73
C ARG A 46 5.71 -22.91 -14.82
N VAL A 47 4.68 -22.41 -14.13
CA VAL A 47 3.31 -22.89 -14.28
C VAL A 47 2.74 -22.30 -15.56
N GLU A 48 2.12 -23.16 -16.39
CA GLU A 48 1.37 -22.70 -17.56
C GLU A 48 0.21 -21.83 -17.09
N THR A 49 0.25 -20.55 -17.46
CA THR A 49 -0.85 -19.61 -17.20
C THR A 49 -1.83 -19.71 -18.35
N LEU A 50 -3.11 -19.83 -18.00
CA LEU A 50 -4.17 -19.85 -18.99
C LEU A 50 -4.30 -18.45 -19.63
N LYS A 51 -4.66 -18.42 -20.90
CA LYS A 51 -4.88 -17.17 -21.63
C LYS A 51 -5.95 -16.33 -20.92
N GLY A 52 -5.60 -15.11 -20.52
CA GLY A 52 -6.48 -14.20 -19.79
C GLY A 52 -6.35 -14.23 -18.27
N THR A 53 -5.55 -15.14 -17.69
CA THR A 53 -5.15 -15.10 -16.26
C THR A 53 -3.78 -14.46 -16.07
N GLU A 54 -3.26 -13.81 -17.11
CA GLU A 54 -1.98 -13.11 -17.06
C GLU A 54 -2.07 -11.90 -16.12
N PHE A 55 -1.04 -11.73 -15.30
CA PHE A 55 -0.94 -10.55 -14.45
C PHE A 55 -0.67 -9.32 -15.34
N VAL A 56 -1.70 -8.49 -15.56
CA VAL A 56 -1.54 -7.20 -16.22
C VAL A 56 -1.38 -6.11 -15.15
N PRO A 57 -0.21 -5.48 -15.01
CA PRO A 57 -0.03 -4.40 -14.06
C PRO A 57 -1.00 -3.26 -14.40
N ARG A 58 -1.65 -2.73 -13.37
CA ARG A 58 -2.63 -1.65 -13.55
C ARG A 58 -1.96 -0.46 -14.23
N PRO A 59 -2.55 0.10 -15.31
CA PRO A 59 -1.99 1.28 -15.94
C PRO A 59 -1.88 2.44 -14.93
N PRO A 60 -0.82 3.26 -15.02
CA PRO A 60 -0.62 4.37 -14.10
C PRO A 60 -1.80 5.35 -14.21
N ARG A 61 -2.41 5.66 -13.06
CA ARG A 61 -3.55 6.58 -13.03
C ARG A 61 -3.08 7.97 -13.45
N LYS A 62 -3.73 8.56 -14.46
CA LYS A 62 -3.49 9.97 -14.85
C LYS A 62 -3.69 10.86 -13.62
N GLN A 63 -2.63 11.55 -13.19
CA GLN A 63 -2.73 12.56 -12.15
C GLN A 63 -3.33 13.83 -12.78
N THR A 64 -4.61 14.10 -12.53
CA THR A 64 -5.17 15.41 -12.83
C THR A 64 -4.50 16.44 -11.92
N LYS A 65 -3.88 17.48 -12.50
CA LYS A 65 -3.47 18.67 -11.74
C LYS A 65 -4.69 19.12 -10.93
N ILE A 66 -4.60 19.12 -9.60
CA ILE A 66 -5.73 19.43 -8.72
C ILE A 66 -6.15 20.88 -9.00
N LYS A 67 -7.21 21.04 -9.79
CA LYS A 67 -7.87 22.34 -10.02
C LYS A 67 -8.82 22.57 -8.85
N GLY A 68 -8.69 23.70 -8.16
CA GLY A 68 -9.61 24.10 -7.10
C GLY A 68 -8.92 24.65 -5.86
N HIS A 69 -9.64 24.56 -4.74
CA HIS A 69 -9.19 25.02 -3.45
C HIS A 69 -8.54 23.90 -2.65
N ALA A 70 -7.58 24.27 -1.79
CA ALA A 70 -7.00 23.36 -0.82
C ALA A 70 -8.09 22.80 0.11
N SER A 71 -7.91 21.55 0.54
CA SER A 71 -8.82 20.90 1.48
C SER A 71 -8.80 21.61 2.84
N LYS A 72 -9.87 21.46 3.62
CA LYS A 72 -9.91 22.01 4.98
C LYS A 72 -8.77 21.48 5.86
N SER A 73 -8.43 20.19 5.73
CA SER A 73 -7.33 19.58 6.49
C SER A 73 -5.96 20.13 6.09
N GLN A 74 -5.74 20.39 4.79
CA GLN A 74 -4.53 21.04 4.28
C GLN A 74 -4.35 22.44 4.88
N VAL A 75 -5.41 23.25 4.89
CA VAL A 75 -5.35 24.60 5.48
C VAL A 75 -5.14 24.55 6.99
N VAL A 76 -5.81 23.62 7.69
CA VAL A 76 -5.65 23.42 9.15
C VAL A 76 -4.20 23.06 9.50
N LYS A 77 -3.55 22.21 8.71
CA LYS A 77 -2.14 21.86 8.91
C LYS A 77 -1.24 23.10 8.94
N ILE A 78 -1.38 23.98 7.95
CA ILE A 78 -0.59 25.22 7.88
C ILE A 78 -0.95 26.15 9.04
N ARG A 79 -2.25 26.29 9.36
CA ARG A 79 -2.72 27.14 10.47
C ARG A 79 -2.12 26.69 11.81
N ASN A 80 -2.13 25.40 12.08
CA ASN A 80 -1.57 24.84 13.31
C ASN A 80 -0.06 25.10 13.40
N TRP A 81 0.66 24.93 12.29
CA TRP A 81 2.09 25.23 12.22
C TRP A 81 2.39 26.71 12.49
N VAL A 82 1.63 27.61 11.88
CA VAL A 82 1.77 29.07 12.09
C VAL A 82 1.47 29.47 13.54
N ASN A 83 0.51 28.80 14.18
CA ASN A 83 0.07 29.11 15.55
C ASN A 83 0.83 28.31 16.62
N ALA A 84 1.74 27.40 16.24
CA ALA A 84 2.57 26.70 17.22
C ALA A 84 3.45 27.70 17.98
N VAL A 85 3.63 27.45 19.29
CA VAL A 85 4.20 28.39 20.25
C VAL A 85 5.64 28.82 19.88
N SER A 86 5.86 30.14 19.97
CA SER A 86 7.12 30.92 19.95
C SER A 86 8.03 30.86 18.72
N THR A 87 7.82 31.81 17.82
CA THR A 87 8.91 32.41 17.01
C THR A 87 8.45 33.79 16.53
N THR A 88 9.16 34.83 16.98
CA THR A 88 9.11 36.17 16.39
C THR A 88 10.33 36.32 15.47
N PRO A 89 10.18 36.82 14.24
CA PRO A 89 8.96 37.37 13.62
C PRO A 89 7.90 36.29 13.31
N THR A 90 6.62 36.70 13.30
CA THR A 90 5.50 35.75 13.18
C THR A 90 5.63 34.94 11.88
N ARG A 91 5.47 33.61 11.96
CA ARG A 91 5.53 32.70 10.79
C ARG A 91 4.68 33.15 9.60
N ARG A 92 3.61 33.93 9.82
CA ARG A 92 2.81 34.58 8.77
C ARG A 92 3.61 35.58 7.92
N GLU A 93 4.46 36.39 8.55
CA GLU A 93 5.33 37.34 7.86
C GLU A 93 6.44 36.63 7.09
N GLN A 94 7.01 35.57 7.68
CA GLN A 94 8.01 34.74 7.01
C GLN A 94 7.42 34.06 5.76
N LEU A 95 6.19 33.53 5.85
CA LEU A 95 5.48 32.99 4.70
C LEU A 95 5.25 34.05 3.62
N SER A 96 4.84 35.27 4.00
CA SER A 96 4.62 36.35 3.05
C SER A 96 5.90 36.72 2.29
N ARG A 97 7.03 36.85 3.00
CA ARG A 97 8.33 37.19 2.40
C ARG A 97 8.88 36.09 1.49
N THR A 98 8.67 34.82 1.84
CA THR A 98 9.23 33.68 1.10
C THR A 98 8.39 33.30 -0.12
N THR A 99 7.07 33.35 -0.01
CA THR A 99 6.17 32.98 -1.10
C THR A 99 5.81 34.13 -2.03
N GLY A 100 6.10 35.38 -1.63
CA GLY A 100 5.66 36.59 -2.34
C GLY A 100 4.15 36.87 -2.21
N ILE A 101 3.40 36.05 -1.48
CA ILE A 101 1.98 36.28 -1.22
C ILE A 101 1.84 37.46 -0.25
N HIS A 102 0.99 38.42 -0.60
CA HIS A 102 0.78 39.61 0.22
C HIS A 102 0.33 39.25 1.66
N ILE A 103 0.87 39.96 2.67
CA ILE A 103 0.65 39.62 4.08
C ILE A 103 -0.83 39.59 4.49
N ASN A 104 -1.65 40.50 3.95
CA ASN A 104 -3.09 40.50 4.23
C ASN A 104 -3.80 39.28 3.65
N ARG A 105 -3.33 38.76 2.50
CA ARG A 105 -3.84 37.51 1.93
C ARG A 105 -3.47 36.32 2.82
N VAL A 106 -2.22 36.24 3.28
CA VAL A 106 -1.78 35.20 4.23
C VAL A 106 -2.60 35.24 5.53
N ARG A 107 -2.80 36.43 6.11
CA ARG A 107 -3.62 36.62 7.32
C ARG A 107 -5.06 36.18 7.11
N SER A 108 -5.67 36.55 5.98
CA SER A 108 -7.04 36.16 5.63
C SER A 108 -7.19 34.64 5.44
N LEU A 109 -6.24 33.99 4.76
CA LEU A 109 -6.25 32.54 4.52
C LEU A 109 -6.04 31.71 5.80
N LEU A 110 -5.23 32.22 6.74
CA LEU A 110 -4.83 31.52 7.96
C LEU A 110 -5.51 32.06 9.22
N ALA A 111 -6.55 32.87 9.05
CA ALA A 111 -7.46 33.27 10.11
C ALA A 111 -8.23 32.04 10.64
N PRO A 112 -8.81 32.10 11.85
CA PRO A 112 -9.77 31.11 12.32
C PRO A 112 -10.89 30.89 11.30
N PRO A 113 -11.43 29.67 11.20
CA PRO A 113 -12.49 29.37 10.23
C PRO A 113 -13.72 30.23 10.52
N ALA A 114 -14.08 31.12 9.58
CA ALA A 114 -15.32 31.88 9.59
C ALA A 114 -16.28 31.35 8.51
N THR A 115 -17.58 31.56 8.69
CA THR A 115 -18.65 31.13 7.78
C THR A 115 -18.43 31.61 6.33
N HIS A 116 -17.81 32.77 6.15
CA HIS A 116 -17.45 33.36 4.84
C HIS A 116 -15.95 33.71 4.73
N GLY A 117 -15.08 32.81 5.18
CA GLY A 117 -13.62 33.00 5.11
C GLY A 117 -13.04 32.89 3.69
N ALA A 118 -11.88 33.54 3.47
CA ALA A 118 -11.13 33.39 2.23
C ALA A 118 -10.69 31.94 2.01
N ARG A 119 -10.82 31.45 0.77
CA ARG A 119 -10.43 30.08 0.42
C ARG A 119 -9.02 30.08 -0.20
N MET A 120 -8.18 29.19 0.32
CA MET A 120 -6.83 28.95 -0.18
C MET A 120 -6.93 28.15 -1.49
N THR A 121 -6.28 28.62 -2.55
CA THR A 121 -6.14 27.83 -3.78
C THR A 121 -5.15 26.71 -3.58
N GLN A 122 -5.21 25.67 -4.42
CA GLN A 122 -4.22 24.60 -4.35
C GLN A 122 -2.79 25.11 -4.65
N SER A 123 -2.65 26.15 -5.48
CA SER A 123 -1.35 26.76 -5.77
C SER A 123 -0.77 27.52 -4.57
N GLU A 124 -1.60 28.29 -3.86
CA GLU A 124 -1.20 28.96 -2.61
C GLU A 124 -0.75 27.93 -1.56
N PHE A 125 -1.47 26.80 -1.46
CA PHE A 125 -1.09 25.71 -0.58
C PHE A 125 0.27 25.10 -0.95
N SER A 126 0.52 24.82 -2.23
CA SER A 126 1.81 24.30 -2.68
C SER A 126 2.96 25.25 -2.35
N LEU A 127 2.79 26.55 -2.61
CA LEU A 127 3.80 27.57 -2.28
C LEU A 127 4.10 27.61 -0.77
N PHE A 128 3.08 27.52 0.09
CA PHE A 128 3.31 27.45 1.53
C PHE A 128 4.03 26.17 1.95
N MET A 129 3.68 25.03 1.38
CA MET A 129 4.34 23.75 1.70
C MET A 129 5.81 23.72 1.27
N GLU A 130 6.16 24.38 0.17
CA GLU A 130 7.55 24.56 -0.26
C GLU A 130 8.32 25.53 0.65
N ALA A 131 7.66 26.59 1.13
CA ALA A 131 8.27 27.59 2.00
C ALA A 131 8.50 27.14 3.45
N ILE A 132 7.61 26.31 4.01
CA ILE A 132 7.67 25.89 5.42
C ILE A 132 9.04 25.28 5.80
N PRO A 133 9.57 24.26 5.09
CA PRO A 133 10.87 23.67 5.44
C PRO A 133 12.03 24.67 5.38
N PHE A 134 11.95 25.64 4.48
CA PHE A 134 12.96 26.69 4.38
C PHE A 134 12.92 27.64 5.57
N ILE A 135 11.72 28.01 6.03
CA ILE A 135 11.51 28.83 7.21
C ILE A 135 11.99 28.10 8.46
N GLU A 136 11.60 26.84 8.64
CA GLU A 136 12.00 26.01 9.79
C GLU A 136 13.53 25.90 9.89
N ARG A 137 14.24 25.68 8.77
CA ARG A 137 15.71 25.66 8.77
C ARG A 137 16.33 26.98 9.24
N ARG A 138 15.77 28.12 8.81
CA ARG A 138 16.23 29.45 9.25
C ARG A 138 15.94 29.70 10.73
N GLU A 139 14.80 29.24 11.23
CA GLU A 139 14.47 29.34 12.67
C GLU A 139 15.45 28.55 13.54
N VAL A 140 15.90 27.37 13.10
CA VAL A 140 16.92 26.58 13.82
C VAL A 140 18.27 27.28 13.80
N GLN A 141 18.70 27.81 12.65
CA GLN A 141 19.98 28.53 12.53
C GLN A 141 20.02 29.82 13.35
N GLY A 142 18.92 30.58 13.38
CA GLY A 142 18.83 31.83 14.15
C GLY A 142 18.71 31.63 15.67
N LYS A 143 18.44 30.41 16.15
CA LYS A 143 18.49 30.06 17.59
C LYS A 143 19.87 29.59 18.06
N ALA A 144 20.77 29.27 17.12
CA ALA A 144 22.11 28.77 17.39
C ALA A 144 23.20 29.86 17.37
N ALA A 145 22.82 31.11 17.13
CA ALA A 145 23.66 32.31 17.16
C ALA A 145 23.19 33.23 18.30
#